data_AF-A0A4Z2AY48-F1
#
_entry.id   AF-A0A4Z2AY48-F1
#
_cell.length_a   1.000
_cell.length_b   1.000
_cell.length_c   1.000
_cell.angle_alpha   90.00
_cell.angle_beta   90.00
_cell.angle_gamma   90.00
#
_symmetry.space_group_name_H-M   'P 1'
#
loop_
_entity.id
_entity.type
_entity.pdbx_description
1 polymer ?
#
loop_
_entity_poly.entity_id
_entity_poly.type
_entity_poly.pdbx_seq_one_letter_code
_entity_poly.pdbx_strand_id
1 'polypeptide(L)'
;MNGYCLPEPFFFTKLKEWVERLMKTMRDPSLPLLELQDIMTSVSGRIPPAVEKAIKKEMAQYASNITSVLCQFPSQQIANILDSHAATLNKKSEREVFFMNTQSIVQLVQKYRSGIRGHMKAVVMDLLRQYLKVEIQFQHGHYDKCVFTLREENKGDMANVLNYIFSHAQVTKKNLLVTMLIDQLCGRDPTLTDELMAILTELTQLSKTTNAKVALRARQVLIASHLPSYELRHNQVESIFLSAIDMYGHQFCIENLQKLILSETSIFDVLPNFFYHSNQVVRMAALEVYVRRAYIAYELNSVQHRQLKDNTCIVEFQFMLPTSHPNRGNIPTLNRMSFSSNLNHYGMVHAASVSDVLLDTVVHAALSAYGSHGCFPLLSGVHQSILDEPIHILNVAIKT
;
A
#
# COMPACT_ATOMS: atom_id res chain seq x y z
N MET A 1 -13.84 -19.87 -10.20
CA MET A 1 -14.85 -19.28 -9.29
C MET A 1 -16.08 -20.16 -9.08
N ASN A 2 -16.55 -20.92 -10.08
CA ASN A 2 -17.77 -21.74 -10.00
C ASN A 2 -17.62 -23.13 -9.36
N GLY A 3 -16.56 -23.40 -8.59
CA GLY A 3 -16.35 -24.69 -7.91
C GLY A 3 -15.65 -25.80 -8.72
N TYR A 4 -15.47 -25.64 -10.04
CA TYR A 4 -14.70 -26.61 -10.84
C TYR A 4 -13.20 -26.50 -10.53
N CYS A 5 -12.64 -27.48 -9.83
CA CYS A 5 -11.25 -27.47 -9.38
C CYS A 5 -10.53 -28.77 -9.75
N LEU A 6 -9.25 -28.64 -10.13
CA LEU A 6 -8.36 -29.78 -10.30
C LEU A 6 -8.12 -30.49 -8.95
N PRO A 7 -7.87 -31.82 -8.96
CA PRO A 7 -7.43 -32.52 -7.77
C PRO A 7 -6.02 -32.08 -7.36
N GLU A 8 -5.71 -32.24 -6.07
CA GLU A 8 -4.34 -32.11 -5.59
C GLU A 8 -3.48 -33.27 -6.12
N PRO A 9 -2.17 -33.06 -6.40
CA PRO A 9 -1.35 -31.87 -6.10
C PRO A 9 -1.28 -30.83 -7.24
N PHE A 10 -1.98 -31.04 -8.35
CA PHE A 10 -1.81 -30.23 -9.58
C PHE A 10 -2.42 -28.82 -9.48
N PHE A 11 -3.38 -28.64 -8.57
CA PHE A 11 -4.17 -27.42 -8.46
C PHE A 11 -3.30 -26.18 -8.23
N PHE A 12 -2.41 -26.20 -7.23
CA PHE A 12 -1.64 -25.03 -6.84
C PHE A 12 -0.71 -24.53 -7.96
N THR A 13 0.08 -25.43 -8.56
CA THR A 13 1.03 -25.09 -9.62
C THR A 13 0.31 -24.51 -10.83
N LYS A 14 -0.80 -25.14 -11.25
CA LYS A 14 -1.59 -24.67 -12.40
C LYS A 14 -2.30 -23.35 -12.10
N LEU A 15 -2.80 -23.18 -10.88
CA LEU A 15 -3.43 -21.93 -10.45
C LEU A 15 -2.47 -20.75 -10.59
N LYS A 16 -1.24 -20.91 -10.12
CA LYS A 16 -0.21 -19.87 -10.22
C LYS A 16 0.13 -19.54 -11.67
N GLU A 17 0.35 -20.56 -12.50
CA GLU A 17 0.61 -20.39 -13.93
C GLU A 17 -0.52 -19.64 -14.65
N TRP A 18 -1.78 -19.98 -14.34
CA TRP A 18 -2.95 -19.34 -14.95
C TRP A 18 -3.13 -17.90 -14.50
N VAL A 19 -2.93 -17.59 -13.21
CA VAL A 19 -3.00 -16.21 -12.72
C VAL A 19 -1.90 -15.37 -13.34
N GLU A 20 -0.66 -15.87 -13.41
CA GLU A 20 0.45 -15.16 -14.05
C GLU A 20 0.20 -14.94 -15.53
N ARG A 21 -0.28 -15.96 -16.25
CA ARG A 21 -0.64 -15.85 -17.66
C ARG A 21 -1.76 -14.84 -17.87
N LEU A 22 -2.83 -14.89 -17.07
CA LEU A 22 -3.93 -13.92 -17.12
C LEU A 22 -3.41 -12.50 -16.92
N MET A 23 -2.60 -12.25 -15.89
CA MET A 23 -2.07 -10.91 -15.65
C MET A 23 -1.09 -10.45 -16.73
N LYS A 24 -0.38 -11.36 -17.40
CA LYS A 24 0.49 -11.04 -18.53
C LYS A 24 -0.33 -10.68 -19.78
N THR A 25 -1.31 -11.51 -20.15
CA THR A 25 -2.14 -11.29 -21.34
C THR A 25 -3.01 -10.04 -21.21
N MET A 26 -3.57 -9.80 -20.03
CA MET A 26 -4.41 -8.62 -19.77
C MET A 26 -3.63 -7.30 -19.72
N ARG A 27 -2.29 -7.35 -19.69
CA ARG A 27 -1.41 -6.18 -19.78
C ARG A 27 -0.86 -5.97 -21.19
N ASP A 28 -1.03 -6.94 -22.07
CA ASP A 28 -0.53 -6.88 -23.43
C ASP A 28 -1.38 -5.89 -24.26
N PRO A 29 -0.79 -4.79 -24.77
CA PRO A 29 -1.52 -3.83 -25.60
C PRO A 29 -2.03 -4.42 -26.92
N SER A 30 -1.58 -5.62 -27.33
CA SER A 30 -2.10 -6.30 -28.51
C SER A 30 -3.44 -6.98 -28.29
N LEU A 31 -3.86 -7.25 -27.05
CA LEU A 31 -5.12 -7.95 -26.76
C LEU A 31 -6.36 -7.25 -27.35
N PRO A 32 -6.58 -5.93 -27.17
CA PRO A 32 -7.72 -5.23 -27.76
C PRO A 32 -7.70 -5.25 -29.29
N LEU A 33 -6.51 -5.20 -29.89
CA LEU A 33 -6.33 -5.23 -31.34
C LEU A 33 -6.74 -6.59 -31.91
N LEU A 34 -6.29 -7.68 -31.27
CA LEU A 34 -6.61 -9.05 -31.69
C LEU A 34 -8.10 -9.36 -31.49
N GLU A 35 -8.70 -8.95 -30.37
CA GLU A 35 -10.14 -9.11 -30.14
C GLU A 35 -10.96 -8.31 -31.17
N LEU A 36 -10.55 -7.07 -31.49
CA LEU A 36 -11.21 -6.28 -32.53
C LEU A 36 -11.05 -6.92 -33.91
N GLN A 37 -9.87 -7.47 -34.23
CA GLN A 37 -9.63 -8.14 -35.50
C GLN A 37 -10.55 -9.35 -35.67
N ASP A 38 -10.68 -10.19 -34.65
CA ASP A 38 -11.57 -11.35 -34.68
C ASP A 38 -13.04 -10.92 -34.89
N ILE A 39 -13.51 -9.94 -34.11
CA ILE A 39 -14.87 -9.38 -34.28
C ILE A 39 -15.06 -8.81 -35.69
N MET A 40 -14.11 -8.03 -36.19
CA MET A 40 -14.17 -7.42 -37.52
C MET A 40 -14.22 -8.46 -38.64
N THR A 41 -13.54 -9.61 -38.50
CA THR A 41 -13.64 -10.71 -39.47
C THR A 41 -15.02 -11.36 -39.47
N SER A 42 -15.65 -11.51 -38.30
CA SER A 42 -16.98 -12.11 -38.15
C SER A 42 -18.12 -11.23 -38.67
N VAL A 43 -18.00 -9.90 -38.51
CA VAL A 43 -19.03 -8.93 -38.93
C VAL A 43 -18.77 -8.33 -40.32
N SER A 44 -17.66 -8.66 -40.97
CA SER A 44 -17.34 -8.17 -42.33
C SER A 44 -18.46 -8.51 -43.32
N GLY A 45 -18.81 -7.54 -44.17
CA GLY A 45 -19.92 -7.67 -45.11
C GLY A 45 -21.32 -7.45 -44.53
N ARG A 46 -21.50 -7.42 -43.20
CA ARG A 46 -22.77 -7.05 -42.53
C ARG A 46 -22.83 -5.60 -42.10
N ILE A 47 -21.68 -4.93 -42.08
CA ILE A 47 -21.55 -3.52 -41.74
C ILE A 47 -21.28 -2.67 -43.00
N PRO A 48 -21.69 -1.40 -43.03
CA PRO A 48 -21.41 -0.49 -44.14
C PRO A 48 -19.91 -0.39 -44.46
N PRO A 49 -19.49 -0.46 -45.74
CA PRO A 49 -18.08 -0.44 -46.11
C PRO A 49 -17.30 0.80 -45.65
N ALA A 50 -17.98 1.95 -45.55
CA ALA A 50 -17.39 3.18 -45.05
C ALA A 50 -17.00 3.08 -43.57
N VAL A 51 -17.86 2.47 -42.74
CA VAL A 51 -17.61 2.22 -41.31
C VAL A 51 -16.49 1.20 -41.16
N GLU A 52 -16.55 0.11 -41.91
CA GLU A 52 -15.52 -0.93 -41.89
C GLU A 52 -14.13 -0.38 -42.23
N LYS A 53 -14.03 0.45 -43.28
CA LYS A 53 -12.78 1.07 -43.70
C LYS A 53 -12.24 2.05 -42.64
N ALA A 54 -13.11 2.83 -42.01
CA ALA A 54 -12.72 3.76 -40.95
C ALA A 54 -12.19 3.02 -39.72
N ILE A 55 -12.86 1.97 -39.26
CA ILE A 55 -12.40 1.16 -38.13
C ILE A 55 -11.07 0.46 -38.45
N LYS A 56 -10.92 -0.12 -39.64
CA LYS A 56 -9.65 -0.74 -40.08
C LYS A 56 -8.49 0.26 -40.11
N LYS A 57 -8.75 1.53 -40.45
CA LYS A 57 -7.74 2.58 -40.40
C LYS A 57 -7.26 2.84 -38.97
N GLU A 58 -8.18 3.00 -38.02
CA GLU A 58 -7.84 3.17 -36.60
C GLU A 58 -7.06 1.96 -36.05
N MET A 59 -7.46 0.74 -36.44
CA MET A 59 -6.72 -0.48 -36.09
C MET A 59 -5.28 -0.47 -36.62
N ALA A 60 -5.08 -0.10 -37.89
CA ALA A 60 -3.75 -0.04 -38.49
C ALA A 60 -2.87 1.02 -37.83
N GLN A 61 -3.43 2.18 -37.51
CA GLN A 61 -2.75 3.26 -36.80
C GLN A 61 -2.39 2.87 -35.35
N TYR A 62 -3.27 2.13 -34.67
CA TYR A 62 -2.97 1.59 -33.35
C TYR A 62 -1.84 0.54 -33.42
N ALA A 63 -1.92 -0.39 -34.38
CA ALA A 63 -0.93 -1.43 -34.57
C ALA A 63 0.48 -0.86 -34.87
N SER A 64 0.58 0.21 -35.67
CA SER A 64 1.87 0.84 -35.96
C SER A 64 2.51 1.54 -34.76
N ASN A 65 1.71 1.94 -33.77
CA ASN A 65 2.16 2.71 -32.60
C ASN A 65 2.13 1.91 -31.30
N ILE A 66 1.91 0.59 -31.37
CA ILE A 66 1.61 -0.27 -30.22
C ILE A 66 2.72 -0.33 -29.16
N THR A 67 3.97 -0.07 -29.55
CA THR A 67 5.13 -0.03 -28.65
C THR A 67 5.25 1.30 -27.89
N SER A 68 4.49 2.32 -28.27
CA SER A 68 4.50 3.62 -27.61
C SER A 68 3.73 3.56 -26.30
N VAL A 69 4.37 4.02 -25.21
CA VAL A 69 3.79 4.10 -23.86
C VAL A 69 2.54 5.00 -23.82
N LEU A 70 2.44 5.96 -24.75
CA LEU A 70 1.31 6.91 -24.84
C LEU A 70 0.17 6.37 -25.71
N CYS A 71 0.37 5.27 -26.43
CA CYS A 71 -0.64 4.72 -27.32
C CYS A 71 -1.71 3.96 -26.54
N GLN A 72 -2.93 4.51 -26.52
CA GLN A 72 -4.10 3.87 -25.93
C GLN A 72 -5.00 3.30 -27.03
N PHE A 73 -5.71 2.21 -26.73
CA PHE A 73 -6.67 1.64 -27.66
C PHE A 73 -7.73 2.70 -28.02
N PRO A 74 -8.00 2.94 -29.32
CA PRO A 74 -8.85 4.03 -29.80
C PRO A 74 -10.36 3.76 -29.61
N SER A 75 -10.77 3.36 -28.40
CA SER A 75 -12.15 3.02 -28.05
C SER A 75 -13.12 4.15 -28.39
N GLN A 76 -12.86 5.37 -27.91
CA GLN A 76 -13.71 6.53 -28.14
C GLN A 76 -13.84 6.90 -29.63
N GLN A 77 -12.74 6.79 -30.40
CA GLN A 77 -12.74 7.10 -31.83
C GLN A 77 -13.60 6.08 -32.60
N ILE A 78 -13.48 4.79 -32.27
CA ILE A 78 -14.31 3.74 -32.86
C ILE A 78 -15.79 3.92 -32.49
N ALA A 79 -16.11 4.26 -31.22
CA ALA A 79 -17.48 4.59 -30.82
C ALA A 79 -18.05 5.75 -31.66
N ASN A 80 -17.28 6.83 -31.80
CA ASN A 80 -17.72 8.01 -32.56
C ASN A 80 -17.98 7.69 -34.04
N ILE A 81 -17.20 6.79 -34.66
CA ILE A 81 -17.45 6.33 -36.03
C ILE A 81 -18.79 5.61 -36.13
N LEU A 82 -19.11 4.74 -35.17
CA LEU A 82 -20.38 4.01 -35.12
C LEU A 82 -21.56 4.96 -34.88
N ASP A 83 -21.44 5.86 -33.90
CA ASP A 83 -22.49 6.82 -33.54
C ASP A 83 -22.77 7.81 -34.67
N SER A 84 -21.72 8.29 -35.34
CA SER A 84 -21.85 9.18 -36.51
C SER A 84 -22.59 8.50 -37.66
N HIS A 85 -22.33 7.22 -37.90
CA HIS A 85 -23.06 6.49 -38.93
C HIS A 85 -24.52 6.22 -38.51
N ALA A 86 -24.74 5.80 -37.27
CA ALA A 86 -26.08 5.59 -36.72
C ALA A 86 -26.96 6.84 -36.82
N ALA A 87 -26.38 8.03 -36.65
CA ALA A 87 -27.07 9.32 -36.78
C ALA A 87 -27.53 9.65 -38.20
N THR A 88 -26.90 9.08 -39.23
CA THR A 88 -27.29 9.30 -40.64
C THR A 88 -28.44 8.39 -41.09
N LEU A 89 -28.71 7.31 -40.35
CA LEU A 89 -29.81 6.39 -40.63
C LEU A 89 -31.13 7.03 -40.19
N ASN A 90 -32.07 7.24 -41.11
CA ASN A 90 -33.37 7.86 -40.79
C ASN A 90 -34.47 6.84 -40.48
N LYS A 91 -34.35 5.60 -40.98
CA LYS A 91 -35.35 4.55 -40.75
C LYS A 91 -35.04 3.75 -39.49
N LYS A 92 -36.07 3.51 -38.67
CA LYS A 92 -35.95 2.72 -37.43
C LYS A 92 -35.46 1.29 -37.69
N SER A 93 -35.98 0.62 -38.71
CA SER A 93 -35.57 -0.75 -39.07
C SER A 93 -34.10 -0.85 -39.49
N GLU A 94 -33.59 0.12 -40.25
CA GLU A 94 -32.18 0.17 -40.67
C GLU A 94 -31.25 0.40 -39.46
N ARG A 95 -31.67 1.23 -38.48
CA ARG A 95 -30.94 1.42 -37.23
C ARG A 95 -30.89 0.14 -36.39
N GLU A 96 -32.00 -0.58 -36.26
CA GLU A 96 -32.06 -1.82 -35.50
C GLU A 96 -31.13 -2.89 -36.10
N VAL A 97 -31.14 -3.06 -37.42
CA VAL A 97 -30.23 -3.97 -38.12
C VAL A 97 -28.77 -3.55 -37.94
N PHE A 98 -28.46 -2.26 -38.09
CA PHE A 98 -27.11 -1.75 -37.87
C PHE A 98 -26.63 -1.99 -36.43
N PHE A 99 -27.48 -1.76 -35.44
CA PHE A 99 -27.16 -1.98 -34.03
C PHE A 99 -26.90 -3.47 -33.75
N MET A 100 -27.73 -4.38 -34.27
CA MET A 100 -27.51 -5.82 -34.13
C MET A 100 -26.19 -6.27 -34.78
N ASN A 101 -25.85 -5.72 -35.95
CA ASN A 101 -24.62 -6.07 -36.66
C ASN A 101 -23.35 -5.47 -36.02
N THR A 102 -23.48 -4.38 -35.26
CA THR A 102 -22.35 -3.67 -34.61
C THR A 102 -22.25 -3.89 -33.11
N GLN A 103 -23.19 -4.63 -32.51
CA GLN A 103 -23.28 -4.85 -31.07
C GLN A 103 -21.99 -5.39 -30.45
N SER A 104 -21.34 -6.36 -31.10
CA SER A 104 -20.08 -6.93 -30.64
C SER A 104 -18.94 -5.91 -30.62
N ILE A 105 -18.88 -5.01 -31.61
CA ILE A 105 -17.91 -3.90 -31.66
C ILE A 105 -18.19 -2.91 -30.52
N VAL A 106 -19.46 -2.53 -30.32
CA VAL A 106 -19.85 -1.60 -29.25
C VAL A 106 -19.48 -2.17 -27.88
N GLN A 107 -19.75 -3.46 -27.65
CA GLN A 107 -19.38 -4.15 -26.40
C GLN A 107 -17.86 -4.13 -26.18
N LEU A 108 -17.07 -4.37 -27.23
CA LEU A 108 -15.60 -4.30 -27.15
C LEU A 108 -15.12 -2.89 -26.79
N VAL A 109 -15.67 -1.88 -27.45
CA VAL A 109 -15.29 -0.48 -27.22
C VAL A 109 -15.63 -0.04 -25.79
N GLN A 110 -16.79 -0.45 -25.28
CA GLN A 110 -17.17 -0.22 -23.89
C GLN A 110 -16.24 -0.96 -22.91
N LYS A 111 -15.89 -2.21 -23.22
CA LYS A 111 -14.98 -3.06 -22.43
C LYS A 111 -13.60 -2.42 -22.24
N TYR A 112 -13.08 -1.71 -23.25
CA TYR A 112 -11.78 -1.03 -23.21
C TYR A 112 -11.87 0.50 -23.05
N ARG A 113 -13.01 1.04 -22.60
CA ARG A 113 -13.18 2.50 -22.42
C ARG A 113 -12.14 3.12 -21.48
N SER A 114 -11.82 2.42 -20.40
CA SER A 114 -10.80 2.83 -19.41
C SER A 114 -9.40 2.32 -19.74
N GLY A 115 -9.16 1.95 -21.01
CA GLY A 115 -7.92 1.35 -21.48
C GLY A 115 -7.68 -0.08 -20.96
N ILE A 116 -6.54 -0.65 -21.35
CA ILE A 116 -6.16 -2.04 -21.03
C ILE A 116 -6.00 -2.27 -19.52
N ARG A 117 -5.47 -1.28 -18.78
CA ARG A 117 -5.34 -1.34 -17.31
C ARG A 117 -6.70 -1.31 -16.62
N GLY A 118 -7.61 -0.46 -17.08
CA GLY A 118 -8.97 -0.42 -16.56
C GLY A 118 -9.72 -1.72 -16.82
N HIS A 119 -9.55 -2.30 -18.01
CA HIS A 119 -10.12 -3.60 -18.35
C HIS A 119 -9.60 -4.73 -17.46
N MET A 120 -8.28 -4.78 -17.22
CA MET A 120 -7.68 -5.74 -16.28
C MET A 120 -8.28 -5.61 -14.89
N LYS A 121 -8.43 -4.39 -14.36
CA LYS A 121 -9.07 -4.16 -13.05
C LYS A 121 -10.52 -4.65 -13.05
N ALA A 122 -11.31 -4.33 -14.09
CA ALA A 122 -12.70 -4.77 -14.23
C ALA A 122 -12.84 -6.30 -14.18
N VAL A 123 -12.03 -7.04 -14.95
CA VAL A 123 -12.10 -8.52 -14.96
C VAL A 123 -11.78 -9.11 -13.59
N VAL A 124 -10.76 -8.59 -12.90
CA VAL A 124 -10.44 -9.08 -11.55
C VAL A 124 -11.53 -8.72 -10.56
N MET A 125 -12.09 -7.50 -10.61
CA MET A 125 -13.22 -7.09 -9.77
C MET A 125 -14.45 -7.98 -10.00
N ASP A 126 -14.75 -8.35 -11.24
CA ASP A 126 -15.87 -9.25 -11.56
C ASP A 126 -15.65 -10.65 -10.99
N LEU A 127 -14.41 -11.17 -11.02
CA LEU A 127 -14.08 -12.45 -10.38
C LEU A 127 -14.25 -12.37 -8.85
N LEU A 128 -13.86 -11.26 -8.22
CA LEU A 128 -14.07 -11.03 -6.78
C LEU A 128 -15.56 -10.93 -6.44
N ARG A 129 -16.36 -10.24 -7.26
CA ARG A 129 -17.82 -10.17 -7.13
C ARG A 129 -18.48 -11.53 -7.25
N GLN A 130 -18.06 -12.37 -8.21
CA GLN A 130 -18.59 -13.73 -8.35
C GLN A 130 -18.31 -14.59 -7.11
N TYR A 131 -17.12 -14.46 -6.52
CA TYR A 131 -16.79 -15.11 -5.27
C TYR A 131 -17.71 -14.61 -4.14
N LEU A 132 -17.79 -13.30 -3.96
CA LEU A 132 -18.54 -12.66 -2.88
C LEU A 132 -20.04 -12.98 -2.95
N LYS A 133 -20.63 -12.95 -4.16
CA LYS A 133 -22.03 -13.30 -4.43
C LYS A 133 -22.40 -14.68 -3.88
N VAL A 134 -21.49 -15.65 -3.97
CA VAL A 134 -21.70 -17.00 -3.43
C VAL A 134 -21.49 -17.00 -1.92
N GLU A 135 -20.37 -16.48 -1.43
CA GLU A 135 -19.98 -16.67 -0.04
C GLU A 135 -20.82 -15.87 0.97
N ILE A 136 -21.44 -14.75 0.56
CA ILE A 136 -22.38 -14.00 1.41
C ILE A 136 -23.57 -14.86 1.84
N GLN A 137 -24.05 -15.74 0.96
CA GLN A 137 -25.21 -16.61 1.22
C GLN A 137 -24.95 -17.63 2.34
N PHE A 138 -23.67 -17.94 2.61
CA PHE A 138 -23.26 -18.93 3.61
C PHE A 138 -22.75 -18.31 4.92
N GLN A 139 -22.92 -16.99 5.13
CA GLN A 139 -22.46 -16.32 6.36
C GLN A 139 -23.42 -16.47 7.55
N HIS A 140 -24.74 -16.47 7.32
CA HIS A 140 -25.74 -16.33 8.39
C HIS A 140 -26.24 -17.67 8.95
N GLY A 141 -25.56 -18.16 9.99
CA GLY A 141 -25.96 -19.34 10.75
C GLY A 141 -25.25 -20.63 10.32
N HIS A 142 -25.86 -21.78 10.61
CA HIS A 142 -25.34 -23.08 10.21
C HIS A 142 -25.65 -23.38 8.74
N TYR A 143 -24.85 -24.27 8.15
CA TYR A 143 -24.93 -24.62 6.74
C TYR A 143 -26.36 -25.00 6.30
N ASP A 144 -27.05 -25.85 7.07
CA ASP A 144 -28.40 -26.32 6.75
C ASP A 144 -29.42 -25.16 6.67
N LYS A 145 -29.29 -24.17 7.56
CA LYS A 145 -30.13 -22.97 7.54
C LYS A 145 -29.84 -22.11 6.31
N CYS A 146 -28.56 -21.93 5.96
CA CYS A 146 -28.18 -21.18 4.76
C CYS A 146 -28.72 -21.85 3.49
N VAL A 147 -28.63 -23.17 3.38
CA VAL A 147 -29.15 -23.94 2.23
C VAL A 147 -30.68 -23.83 2.16
N PHE A 148 -31.37 -23.90 3.31
CA PHE A 148 -32.82 -23.71 3.35
C PHE A 148 -33.21 -22.32 2.86
N THR A 149 -32.58 -21.26 3.37
CA THR A 149 -32.84 -19.88 2.92
C THR A 149 -32.56 -19.71 1.43
N LEU A 150 -31.42 -20.23 0.95
CA LEU A 150 -31.05 -20.18 -0.46
C LEU A 150 -32.07 -20.87 -1.36
N ARG A 151 -32.63 -22.01 -0.91
CA ARG A 151 -33.71 -22.72 -1.61
C ARG A 151 -35.00 -21.92 -1.62
N GLU A 152 -35.35 -21.28 -0.50
CA GLU A 152 -36.55 -20.45 -0.40
C GLU A 152 -36.49 -19.20 -1.30
N GLU A 153 -35.30 -18.62 -1.46
CA GLU A 153 -35.07 -17.48 -2.36
C GLU A 153 -35.11 -17.87 -3.85
N ASN A 154 -34.75 -19.12 -4.19
CA ASN A 154 -34.60 -19.59 -5.57
C ASN A 154 -35.58 -20.73 -5.92
N LYS A 155 -36.83 -20.67 -5.42
CA LYS A 155 -37.85 -21.73 -5.65
C LYS A 155 -38.09 -22.07 -7.12
N GLY A 156 -37.93 -21.10 -8.02
CA GLY A 156 -38.10 -21.28 -9.46
C GLY A 156 -36.87 -21.83 -10.19
N ASP A 157 -35.68 -21.84 -9.56
CA ASP A 157 -34.42 -22.24 -10.19
C ASP A 157 -33.53 -23.04 -9.23
N MET A 158 -33.84 -24.33 -9.12
CA MET A 158 -33.06 -25.28 -8.31
C MET A 158 -31.67 -25.54 -8.89
N ALA A 159 -31.44 -25.27 -10.18
CA ALA A 159 -30.13 -25.42 -10.79
C ALA A 159 -29.16 -24.36 -10.26
N ASN A 160 -29.63 -23.12 -10.06
CA ASN A 160 -28.85 -22.08 -9.40
C ASN A 160 -28.48 -22.46 -7.97
N VAL A 161 -29.42 -23.01 -7.19
CA VAL A 161 -29.14 -23.48 -5.81
C VAL A 161 -28.01 -24.51 -5.80
N LEU A 162 -28.06 -25.49 -6.72
CA LEU A 162 -27.00 -26.48 -6.88
C LEU A 162 -25.65 -25.83 -7.23
N ASN A 163 -25.64 -24.86 -8.14
CA ASN A 163 -24.42 -24.15 -8.53
C ASN A 163 -23.79 -23.37 -7.37
N TYR A 164 -24.60 -22.73 -6.52
CA TYR A 164 -24.12 -22.05 -5.31
C TYR A 164 -23.49 -23.05 -4.32
N ILE A 165 -24.18 -24.15 -4.04
CA ILE A 165 -23.70 -25.20 -3.14
C ILE A 165 -22.38 -25.81 -3.67
N PHE A 166 -22.35 -26.17 -4.95
CA PHE A 166 -21.18 -26.72 -5.61
C PHE A 166 -19.98 -25.75 -5.58
N SER A 167 -20.24 -24.46 -5.82
CA SER A 167 -19.23 -23.42 -5.72
C SER A 167 -18.69 -23.26 -4.31
N HIS A 168 -19.55 -23.27 -3.29
CA HIS A 168 -19.15 -23.15 -1.88
C HIS A 168 -18.39 -24.38 -1.37
N ALA A 169 -18.69 -25.59 -1.88
CA ALA A 169 -17.99 -26.81 -1.49
C ALA A 169 -16.46 -26.75 -1.73
N GLN A 170 -16.00 -25.95 -2.69
CA GLN A 170 -14.58 -25.74 -3.00
C GLN A 170 -14.04 -24.38 -2.49
N VAL A 171 -14.64 -23.82 -1.43
CA VAL A 171 -14.27 -22.50 -0.89
C VAL A 171 -12.78 -22.40 -0.54
N THR A 172 -12.17 -23.43 0.05
CA THR A 172 -10.74 -23.43 0.40
C THR A 172 -9.84 -23.16 -0.81
N LYS A 173 -10.14 -23.79 -1.94
CA LYS A 173 -9.40 -23.60 -3.21
C LYS A 173 -9.69 -22.24 -3.84
N LYS A 174 -10.95 -21.78 -3.77
CA LYS A 174 -11.34 -20.43 -4.21
C LYS A 174 -10.63 -19.35 -3.41
N ASN A 175 -10.47 -19.53 -2.10
CA ASN A 175 -9.82 -18.57 -1.21
C ASN A 175 -8.38 -18.31 -1.62
N LEU A 176 -7.66 -19.36 -2.04
CA LEU A 176 -6.30 -19.22 -2.55
C LEU A 176 -6.25 -18.38 -3.84
N LEU A 177 -7.14 -18.65 -4.79
CA LEU A 177 -7.26 -17.86 -6.02
C LEU A 177 -7.56 -16.38 -5.69
N VAL A 178 -8.52 -16.12 -4.81
CA VAL A 178 -8.92 -14.77 -4.41
C VAL A 178 -7.75 -14.02 -3.77
N THR A 179 -7.02 -14.64 -2.85
CA THR A 179 -5.84 -14.04 -2.24
C THR A 179 -4.78 -13.67 -3.30
N MET A 180 -4.50 -14.57 -4.25
CA MET A 180 -3.54 -14.31 -5.33
C MET A 180 -3.99 -13.17 -6.27
N LEU A 181 -5.29 -13.08 -6.56
CA LEU A 181 -5.85 -12.00 -7.38
C LEU A 181 -5.74 -10.65 -6.68
N ILE A 182 -6.04 -10.59 -5.38
CA ILE A 182 -5.89 -9.39 -4.56
C ILE A 182 -4.42 -8.94 -4.54
N ASP A 183 -3.48 -9.87 -4.39
CA ASP A 183 -2.04 -9.57 -4.38
C ASP A 183 -1.56 -8.97 -5.70
N GLN A 184 -1.97 -9.55 -6.83
CA GLN A 184 -1.55 -9.07 -8.16
C GLN A 184 -2.15 -7.71 -8.52
N LEU A 185 -3.31 -7.37 -7.96
CA LEU A 185 -3.97 -6.09 -8.19
C LEU A 185 -3.34 -4.99 -7.31
N CYS A 186 -3.11 -5.28 -6.03
CA CYS A 186 -2.74 -4.27 -5.04
C CYS A 186 -1.22 -4.13 -4.83
N GLY A 187 -0.40 -5.07 -5.31
CA GLY A 187 1.05 -5.05 -5.12
C GLY A 187 1.81 -3.98 -5.93
N ARG A 188 1.15 -3.23 -6.83
CA ARG A 188 1.81 -2.32 -7.78
C ARG A 188 1.22 -0.91 -7.89
N ASP A 189 -0.05 -0.71 -7.54
CA ASP A 189 -0.70 0.60 -7.57
C ASP A 189 -1.26 0.94 -6.18
N PRO A 190 -0.79 2.02 -5.53
CA PRO A 190 -1.38 2.50 -4.29
C PRO A 190 -2.78 3.12 -4.49
N THR A 191 -3.18 3.43 -5.73
CA THR A 191 -4.49 4.02 -6.03
C THR A 191 -5.55 2.94 -6.31
N LEU A 192 -6.25 2.57 -5.24
CA LEU A 192 -7.49 1.78 -5.34
C LEU A 192 -8.62 2.66 -5.89
N THR A 193 -9.44 2.11 -6.78
CA THR A 193 -10.68 2.76 -7.22
C THR A 193 -11.76 2.62 -6.14
N ASP A 194 -12.70 3.56 -6.06
CA ASP A 194 -13.81 3.48 -5.10
C ASP A 194 -14.60 2.17 -5.19
N GLU A 195 -14.82 1.68 -6.42
CA GLU A 195 -15.49 0.40 -6.68
C GLU A 195 -14.74 -0.79 -6.09
N LEU A 196 -13.40 -0.78 -6.16
CA LEU A 196 -12.59 -1.83 -5.57
C LEU A 196 -12.57 -1.73 -4.04
N MET A 197 -12.52 -0.52 -3.49
CA MET A 197 -12.62 -0.31 -2.04
C MET A 197 -13.94 -0.85 -1.49
N ALA A 198 -15.06 -0.65 -2.20
CA ALA A 198 -16.36 -1.22 -1.85
C ALA A 198 -16.31 -2.76 -1.81
N ILE A 199 -15.82 -3.41 -2.86
CA ILE A 199 -15.71 -4.89 -2.93
C ILE A 199 -14.80 -5.42 -1.82
N LEU A 200 -13.64 -4.79 -1.59
CA LEU A 200 -12.74 -5.19 -0.51
C LEU A 200 -13.39 -5.02 0.86
N THR A 201 -14.17 -3.96 1.07
CA THR A 201 -14.90 -3.72 2.32
C THR A 201 -15.92 -4.84 2.56
N GLU A 202 -16.70 -5.22 1.54
CA GLU A 202 -17.63 -6.35 1.64
C GLU A 202 -16.89 -7.68 1.92
N LEU A 203 -15.72 -7.92 1.31
CA LEU A 203 -14.89 -9.09 1.61
C LEU A 203 -14.43 -9.13 3.08
N THR A 204 -14.23 -7.98 3.73
CA THR A 204 -13.86 -7.94 5.16
C THR A 204 -15.01 -8.32 6.10
N GLN A 205 -16.26 -8.31 5.61
CA GLN A 205 -17.44 -8.67 6.40
C GLN A 205 -17.64 -10.19 6.49
N LEU A 206 -16.90 -10.99 5.69
CA LEU A 206 -16.93 -12.45 5.77
C LEU A 206 -16.33 -12.91 7.10
N SER A 207 -17.16 -13.50 7.97
CA SER A 207 -16.82 -13.80 9.37
C SER A 207 -16.51 -15.29 9.63
N LYS A 208 -16.83 -16.18 8.68
CA LYS A 208 -16.51 -17.61 8.80
C LYS A 208 -15.01 -17.86 8.80
N THR A 209 -14.57 -18.81 9.63
CA THR A 209 -13.15 -19.22 9.74
C THR A 209 -12.56 -19.69 8.42
N THR A 210 -13.35 -20.31 7.55
CA THR A 210 -12.94 -20.74 6.19
C THR A 210 -12.43 -19.57 5.36
N ASN A 211 -13.08 -18.40 5.48
CA ASN A 211 -12.85 -17.23 4.64
C ASN A 211 -11.94 -16.20 5.32
N ALA A 212 -11.53 -16.46 6.56
CA ALA A 212 -10.75 -15.54 7.39
C ALA A 212 -9.46 -15.04 6.70
N LYS A 213 -8.77 -15.91 5.94
CA LYS A 213 -7.56 -15.52 5.18
C LYS A 213 -7.84 -14.45 4.13
N VAL A 214 -8.96 -14.58 3.41
CA VAL A 214 -9.38 -13.62 2.38
C VAL A 214 -9.80 -12.30 3.03
N ALA A 215 -10.63 -12.36 4.08
CA ALA A 215 -11.09 -11.18 4.81
C ALA A 215 -9.92 -10.40 5.43
N LEU A 216 -8.95 -11.11 6.04
CA LEU A 216 -7.74 -10.50 6.58
C LEU A 216 -6.90 -9.85 5.47
N ARG A 217 -6.74 -10.52 4.33
CA ARG A 217 -5.97 -9.94 3.21
C ARG A 217 -6.62 -8.69 2.64
N ALA A 218 -7.94 -8.70 2.45
CA ALA A 218 -8.69 -7.53 2.00
C ALA A 218 -8.54 -6.37 3.00
N ARG A 219 -8.60 -6.64 4.31
CA ARG A 219 -8.36 -5.63 5.35
C ARG A 219 -6.95 -5.07 5.31
N GLN A 220 -5.93 -5.92 5.15
CA GLN A 220 -4.53 -5.47 5.02
C GLN A 220 -4.35 -4.52 3.83
N VAL A 221 -4.98 -4.84 2.69
CA VAL A 221 -4.93 -3.99 1.50
C VAL A 221 -5.64 -2.66 1.73
N LEU A 222 -6.82 -2.66 2.34
CA LEU A 222 -7.54 -1.41 2.68
C LEU A 222 -6.69 -0.53 3.61
N ILE A 223 -6.13 -1.10 4.67
CA ILE A 223 -5.22 -0.38 5.57
C ILE A 223 -4.00 0.17 4.80
N ALA A 224 -3.38 -0.65 3.95
CA ALA A 224 -2.23 -0.25 3.13
C ALA A 224 -2.56 0.89 2.15
N SER A 225 -3.78 0.95 1.62
CA SER A 225 -4.21 2.02 0.72
C SER A 225 -4.42 3.37 1.41
N HIS A 226 -4.76 3.36 2.70
CA HIS A 226 -4.83 4.57 3.51
C HIS A 226 -3.46 5.03 4.02
N LEU A 227 -2.46 4.15 4.00
CA LEU A 227 -1.09 4.47 4.37
C LEU A 227 -0.39 5.16 3.19
N PRO A 228 0.20 6.37 3.38
CA PRO A 228 0.96 7.01 2.33
C PRO A 228 2.19 6.16 1.94
N SER A 229 2.49 6.11 0.64
CA SER A 229 3.65 5.36 0.12
C SER A 229 4.96 5.87 0.74
N TYR A 230 6.01 5.05 0.73
CA TYR A 230 7.34 5.46 1.23
C TYR A 230 7.81 6.76 0.55
N GLU A 231 7.70 6.85 -0.77
CA GLU A 231 8.09 8.05 -1.54
C GLU A 231 7.24 9.28 -1.16
N LEU A 232 5.92 9.11 -0.99
CA LEU A 232 5.06 10.21 -0.59
C LEU A 232 5.39 10.68 0.83
N ARG A 233 5.63 9.75 1.76
CA ARG A 233 6.09 10.06 3.13
C ARG A 233 7.44 10.74 3.11
N HIS A 234 8.39 10.29 2.28
CA HIS A 234 9.67 10.95 2.08
C HIS A 234 9.47 12.40 1.63
N ASN A 235 8.70 12.63 0.57
CA ASN A 235 8.43 13.99 0.07
C ASN A 235 7.70 14.86 1.09
N GLN A 236 6.78 14.30 1.87
CA GLN A 236 6.11 15.02 2.96
C GLN A 236 7.08 15.42 4.06
N VAL A 237 7.93 14.50 4.53
CA VAL A 237 8.93 14.77 5.55
C VAL A 237 9.95 15.79 5.03
N GLU A 238 10.40 15.67 3.79
CA GLU A 238 11.29 16.62 3.13
C GLU A 238 10.66 18.01 3.04
N SER A 239 9.39 18.11 2.62
CA SER A 239 8.66 19.37 2.56
C SER A 239 8.53 20.02 3.94
N ILE A 240 8.29 19.23 5.00
CA ILE A 240 8.26 19.76 6.37
C ILE A 240 9.65 20.28 6.76
N PHE A 241 10.71 19.53 6.50
CA PHE A 241 12.07 20.01 6.78
C PHE A 241 12.41 21.29 6.02
N LEU A 242 12.11 21.35 4.72
CA LEU A 242 12.37 22.54 3.90
C LEU A 242 11.52 23.74 4.34
N SER A 243 10.27 23.53 4.78
CA SER A 243 9.41 24.61 5.30
C SER A 243 9.81 25.10 6.69
N ALA A 244 10.56 24.29 7.46
CA ALA A 244 11.11 24.70 8.74
C ALA A 244 12.43 25.47 8.60
N ILE A 245 12.97 25.59 7.38
CA ILE A 245 14.21 26.29 7.06
C ILE A 245 13.85 27.65 6.44
N ASP A 246 14.16 28.74 7.13
CA ASP A 246 14.08 30.08 6.57
C ASP A 246 15.11 30.25 5.43
N MET A 247 14.78 31.05 4.40
CA MET A 247 15.61 31.27 3.19
C MET A 247 17.04 31.73 3.48
N TYR A 248 17.30 32.23 4.69
CA TYR A 248 18.60 32.69 5.13
C TYR A 248 19.29 31.74 6.11
N GLY A 249 18.69 30.62 6.53
CA GLY A 249 19.34 29.56 7.31
C GLY A 249 19.65 29.86 8.78
N HIS A 250 19.07 30.92 9.36
CA HIS A 250 19.49 31.42 10.68
C HIS A 250 18.55 31.06 11.86
N GLN A 251 17.34 30.53 11.66
CA GLN A 251 16.44 30.16 12.77
C GLN A 251 15.67 28.86 12.53
N PHE A 252 15.73 27.94 13.50
CA PHE A 252 14.95 26.71 13.54
C PHE A 252 13.54 26.99 14.08
N CYS A 253 12.52 26.84 13.24
CA CYS A 253 11.14 26.90 13.70
C CYS A 253 10.72 25.54 14.29
N ILE A 254 10.93 25.37 15.60
CA ILE A 254 10.58 24.13 16.33
C ILE A 254 9.09 23.76 16.17
N GLU A 255 8.21 24.75 16.02
CA GLU A 255 6.76 24.56 15.83
C GLU A 255 6.42 23.74 14.57
N ASN A 256 7.18 23.90 13.48
CA ASN A 256 6.98 23.13 12.26
C ASN A 256 7.49 21.68 12.41
N LEU A 257 8.53 21.47 13.23
CA LEU A 257 9.12 20.16 13.53
C LEU A 257 8.32 19.38 14.59
N GLN A 258 7.55 20.05 15.45
CA GLN A 258 6.66 19.39 16.43
C GLN A 258 5.68 18.44 15.76
N LYS A 259 5.21 18.76 14.55
CA LYS A 259 4.36 17.87 13.75
C LYS A 259 5.04 16.52 13.46
N LEU A 260 6.36 16.49 13.24
CA LEU A 260 7.12 15.25 13.01
C LEU A 260 7.42 14.52 14.32
N ILE A 261 7.68 15.25 15.40
CA ILE A 261 8.00 14.68 16.71
C ILE A 261 6.79 13.97 17.30
N LEU A 262 5.60 14.59 17.22
CA LEU A 262 4.35 14.06 17.79
C LEU A 262 3.55 13.19 16.81
N SER A 263 4.03 12.97 15.58
CA SER A 263 3.28 12.20 14.59
C SER A 263 3.10 10.74 15.03
N GLU A 264 1.87 10.24 14.96
CA GLU A 264 1.53 8.83 15.17
C GLU A 264 2.11 7.92 14.07
N THR A 265 2.34 8.44 12.87
CA THR A 265 2.91 7.64 11.76
C THR A 265 4.38 7.34 12.02
N SER A 266 4.81 6.10 11.76
CA SER A 266 6.23 5.73 11.88
C SER A 266 7.07 6.54 10.90
N ILE A 267 8.00 7.35 11.41
CA ILE A 267 8.96 8.11 10.58
C ILE A 267 10.37 7.50 10.61
N PHE A 268 10.66 6.56 11.51
CA PHE A 268 12.01 6.00 11.69
C PHE A 268 12.50 5.17 10.51
N ASP A 269 11.62 4.80 9.58
CA ASP A 269 11.97 4.12 8.33
C ASP A 269 12.40 5.11 7.23
N VAL A 270 11.97 6.38 7.29
CA VAL A 270 12.30 7.41 6.30
C VAL A 270 13.33 8.40 6.83
N LEU A 271 13.24 8.76 8.11
CA LEU A 271 14.06 9.76 8.78
C LEU A 271 15.58 9.56 8.61
N PRO A 272 16.12 8.31 8.68
CA PRO A 272 17.55 8.09 8.52
C PRO A 272 18.10 8.51 7.16
N ASN A 273 17.29 8.54 6.10
CA ASN A 273 17.73 8.99 4.79
C ASN A 273 18.12 10.49 4.81
N PHE A 274 17.42 11.29 5.62
CA PHE A 274 17.69 12.74 5.74
C PHE A 274 18.98 13.07 6.50
N PHE A 275 19.56 12.11 7.22
CA PHE A 275 20.86 12.29 7.87
C PHE A 275 21.99 12.53 6.88
N TYR A 276 21.84 12.03 5.65
CA TYR A 276 22.81 12.17 4.57
C TYR A 276 22.36 13.17 3.49
N HIS A 277 21.40 14.03 3.82
CA HIS A 277 20.86 15.03 2.89
C HIS A 277 21.93 16.06 2.48
N SER A 278 21.86 16.56 1.24
CA SER A 278 22.83 17.53 0.70
C SER A 278 22.86 18.84 1.49
N ASN A 279 21.70 19.34 1.88
CA ASN A 279 21.54 20.53 2.72
C ASN A 279 21.89 20.24 4.19
N GLN A 280 22.87 20.96 4.74
CA GLN A 280 23.34 20.84 6.12
C GLN A 280 22.25 21.13 7.15
N VAL A 281 21.39 22.13 6.91
CA VAL A 281 20.34 22.51 7.86
C VAL A 281 19.30 21.39 7.98
N VAL A 282 19.02 20.69 6.87
CA VAL A 282 18.14 19.50 6.87
C VAL A 282 18.77 18.37 7.69
N ARG A 283 20.08 18.12 7.58
CA ARG A 283 20.76 17.10 8.39
C ARG A 283 20.65 17.39 9.89
N MET A 284 20.90 18.63 10.29
CA MET A 284 20.77 19.06 11.69
C MET A 284 19.32 18.94 12.19
N ALA A 285 18.35 19.40 11.41
CA ALA A 285 16.93 19.27 11.76
C ALA A 285 16.50 17.80 11.89
N ALA A 286 16.94 16.92 10.99
CA ALA A 286 16.63 15.50 11.03
C ALA A 286 17.18 14.82 12.29
N LEU A 287 18.41 15.16 12.68
CA LEU A 287 19.02 14.68 13.92
C LEU A 287 18.25 15.13 15.17
N GLU A 288 17.84 16.39 15.22
CA GLU A 288 17.05 16.89 16.35
C GLU A 288 15.67 16.24 16.42
N VAL A 289 15.00 16.05 15.29
CA VAL A 289 13.73 15.29 15.24
C VAL A 289 13.93 13.86 15.72
N TYR A 290 15.01 13.20 15.32
CA TYR A 290 15.34 11.85 15.78
C TYR A 290 15.50 11.79 17.30
N VAL A 291 16.31 12.68 17.87
CA VAL A 291 16.53 12.77 19.33
C VAL A 291 15.23 13.08 20.06
N ARG A 292 14.51 14.14 19.70
CA ARG A 292 13.27 14.54 20.37
C ARG A 292 12.19 13.48 20.30
N ARG A 293 12.14 12.69 19.22
CA ARG A 293 11.17 11.62 19.05
C ARG A 293 11.58 10.32 19.75
N ALA A 294 12.86 9.93 19.70
CA ALA A 294 13.37 8.76 20.41
C ALA A 294 13.25 8.94 21.93
N TYR A 295 13.43 10.17 22.40
CA TYR A 295 13.36 10.53 23.82
C TYR A 295 12.04 11.23 24.20
N ILE A 296 10.94 10.98 23.47
CA ILE A 296 9.63 11.61 23.72
C ILE A 296 9.09 11.36 25.13
N ALA A 297 9.46 10.23 25.74
CA ALA A 297 9.09 9.86 27.09
C ALA A 297 9.98 10.53 28.16
N TYR A 298 10.99 11.32 27.79
CA TYR A 298 11.93 11.97 28.70
C TYR A 298 11.80 13.49 28.63
N GLU A 299 12.16 14.17 29.72
CA GLU A 299 12.21 15.63 29.74
C GLU A 299 13.55 16.08 29.16
N LEU A 300 13.54 16.64 27.94
CA LEU A 300 14.74 17.18 27.28
C LEU A 300 15.00 18.61 27.76
N ASN A 301 16.12 18.82 28.46
CA ASN A 301 16.51 20.10 29.06
C ASN A 301 17.27 20.99 28.08
N SER A 302 18.09 20.38 27.22
CA SER A 302 18.93 21.10 26.25
C SER A 302 19.17 20.21 25.04
N VAL A 303 19.13 20.80 23.84
CA VAL A 303 19.56 20.17 22.59
C VAL A 303 20.45 21.18 21.88
N GLN A 304 21.72 20.84 21.70
CA GLN A 304 22.75 21.69 21.10
C GLN A 304 23.31 21.02 19.86
N HIS A 305 23.40 21.80 18.78
CA HIS A 305 24.03 21.35 17.55
C HIS A 305 25.48 21.82 17.50
N ARG A 306 26.41 20.90 17.24
CA ARG A 306 27.83 21.18 17.03
C ARG A 306 28.27 20.63 15.68
N GLN A 307 29.19 21.34 15.02
CA GLN A 307 29.79 20.88 13.78
C GLN A 307 31.30 20.75 13.99
N LEU A 308 31.86 19.60 13.60
CA LEU A 308 33.31 19.40 13.61
C LEU A 308 33.94 19.92 12.31
N LYS A 309 35.26 20.10 12.35
CA LYS A 309 36.06 20.62 11.23
C LYS A 309 36.01 19.76 9.97
N ASP A 310 35.53 18.52 10.08
CA ASP A 310 35.35 17.53 9.00
C ASP A 310 33.92 17.49 8.45
N ASN A 311 33.09 18.50 8.74
CA ASN A 311 31.66 18.56 8.39
C ASN A 311 30.76 17.52 9.06
N THR A 312 31.27 16.79 10.06
CA THR A 312 30.45 15.90 10.91
C THR A 312 29.47 16.73 11.73
N CYS A 313 28.17 16.43 11.60
CA CYS A 313 27.11 17.01 12.43
C CYS A 313 26.99 16.21 13.73
N ILE A 314 27.01 16.91 14.86
CA ILE A 314 26.83 16.33 16.20
C ILE A 314 25.66 17.02 16.89
N VAL A 315 24.81 16.22 17.52
CA VAL A 315 23.80 16.71 18.45
C VAL A 315 24.16 16.23 19.85
N GLU A 316 24.34 17.20 20.74
CA GLU A 316 24.51 16.99 22.17
C GLU A 316 23.18 17.33 22.85
N PHE A 317 22.64 16.42 23.66
CA PHE A 317 21.40 16.68 24.37
C PHE A 317 21.44 16.20 25.81
N GLN A 318 20.68 16.92 26.63
CA GLN A 318 20.49 16.67 28.06
C GLN A 318 19.06 16.24 28.31
N PHE A 319 18.87 15.14 29.03
CA PHE A 319 17.55 14.64 29.37
C PHE A 319 17.45 14.20 30.83
N MET A 320 16.23 14.20 31.36
CA MET A 320 15.87 13.66 32.67
C MET A 320 14.75 12.62 32.53
N LEU A 321 14.76 11.61 33.40
CA LEU A 321 13.65 10.68 33.48
C LEU A 321 12.39 11.38 34.05
N PRO A 322 11.18 10.98 33.65
CA PRO A 322 9.93 11.50 34.22
C PRO A 322 9.79 11.22 35.71
N THR A 323 9.10 12.10 36.43
CA THR A 323 8.73 11.97 37.85
C THR A 323 8.14 10.60 38.22
N SER A 324 7.40 9.98 37.29
CA SER A 324 6.75 8.69 37.44
C SER A 324 7.64 7.47 37.16
N HIS A 325 8.88 7.67 36.69
CA HIS A 325 9.76 6.57 36.30
C HIS A 325 10.30 5.83 37.55
N PRO A 326 10.25 4.48 37.60
CA PRO A 326 10.68 3.70 38.76
C PRO A 326 12.09 4.04 39.27
N ASN A 327 13.00 4.35 38.35
CA ASN A 327 14.39 4.70 38.66
C ASN A 327 14.60 6.16 39.15
N ARG A 328 13.56 7.00 39.19
CA ARG A 328 13.67 8.40 39.67
C ARG A 328 13.32 8.55 41.15
N GLY A 329 12.62 7.57 41.73
CA GLY A 329 12.24 7.56 43.13
C GLY A 329 13.23 6.81 44.00
N ASN A 330 14.38 7.43 44.34
CA ASN A 330 15.17 7.08 45.52
C ASN A 330 16.25 8.13 45.88
N ILE A 331 15.90 9.42 45.88
CA ILE A 331 16.77 10.47 46.44
C ILE A 331 16.08 11.05 47.69
N PRO A 332 16.52 10.73 48.93
CA PRO A 332 16.07 11.43 50.11
C PRO A 332 16.55 12.87 50.04
N THR A 333 15.64 13.80 50.29
CA THR A 333 15.91 15.23 50.44
C THR A 333 16.98 15.47 51.51
N LEU A 334 18.22 15.81 51.11
CA LEU A 334 19.22 16.37 52.01
C LEU A 334 19.46 17.86 51.70
N ASN A 335 18.91 18.69 52.59
CA ASN A 335 19.38 20.00 53.04
C ASN A 335 20.38 20.78 52.16
N ARG A 336 19.89 21.93 51.68
CA ARG A 336 20.53 23.26 51.72
C ARG A 336 22.01 23.28 52.16
N MET A 337 22.93 23.33 51.20
CA MET A 337 24.16 24.12 51.31
C MET A 337 24.48 24.76 49.96
N SER A 338 24.51 26.09 49.96
CA SER A 338 24.99 26.96 48.90
C SER A 338 26.51 26.88 48.78
N PHE A 339 27.06 26.55 47.59
CA PHE A 339 28.40 26.96 47.17
C PHE A 339 28.53 27.14 45.65
N SER A 340 28.91 28.36 45.30
CA SER A 340 29.76 28.88 44.23
C SER A 340 30.07 28.05 42.97
N SER A 341 29.84 28.72 41.84
CA SER A 341 30.54 28.65 40.55
C SER A 341 31.80 27.79 40.51
N ASN A 342 31.78 26.68 39.76
CA ASN A 342 32.88 26.25 38.87
C ASN A 342 32.35 25.20 37.91
N LEU A 343 32.08 25.67 36.70
CA LEU A 343 31.80 24.88 35.50
C LEU A 343 33.12 24.25 35.05
N ASN A 344 33.46 23.03 35.47
CA ASN A 344 34.43 22.17 34.78
C ASN A 344 34.56 20.80 35.46
N HIS A 345 34.50 19.76 34.62
CA HIS A 345 34.74 18.34 34.89
C HIS A 345 33.61 17.57 35.59
N TYR A 346 33.34 16.37 35.04
CA TYR A 346 32.33 15.38 35.40
C TYR A 346 30.93 15.53 34.78
N GLY A 347 30.86 15.46 33.44
CA GLY A 347 29.70 14.89 32.76
C GLY A 347 30.10 13.54 32.17
N MET A 348 29.37 12.46 32.46
CA MET A 348 29.53 11.21 31.71
C MET A 348 29.04 11.43 30.27
N VAL A 349 29.97 11.43 29.34
CA VAL A 349 29.72 11.58 27.90
C VAL A 349 29.52 10.20 27.29
N HIS A 350 28.29 9.82 27.00
CA HIS A 350 28.02 8.68 26.12
C HIS A 350 28.00 9.18 24.68
N ALA A 351 29.02 8.81 23.90
CA ALA A 351 29.06 9.03 22.46
C ALA A 351 28.58 7.75 21.75
N ALA A 352 27.46 7.84 21.04
CA ALA A 352 26.98 6.76 20.16
C ALA A 352 27.06 7.24 18.72
N SER A 353 27.74 6.47 17.87
CA SER A 353 27.67 6.66 16.41
C SER A 353 26.32 6.13 15.93
N VAL A 354 25.63 6.84 15.04
CA VAL A 354 24.36 6.38 14.46
C VAL A 354 24.53 5.05 13.71
N SER A 355 25.74 4.74 13.26
CA SER A 355 26.09 3.43 12.69
C SER A 355 25.93 2.26 13.69
N ASP A 356 26.17 2.49 14.98
CA ASP A 356 26.01 1.47 16.02
C ASP A 356 24.54 1.31 16.45
N VAL A 357 23.78 2.41 16.46
CA VAL A 357 22.35 2.42 16.82
C VAL A 357 21.49 1.76 15.72
N LEU A 358 21.86 1.89 14.45
CA LEU A 358 21.16 1.23 13.35
C LEU A 358 21.32 -0.30 13.39
N LEU A 359 22.47 -0.80 13.85
CA LEU A 359 22.68 -2.25 14.02
C LEU A 359 21.82 -2.79 15.17
N ASP A 360 21.73 -2.05 16.29
CA ASP A 360 20.88 -2.42 17.43
C ASP A 360 19.38 -2.32 17.12
N THR A 361 18.96 -1.40 16.26
CA THR A 361 17.55 -1.30 15.85
C THR A 361 17.12 -2.50 14.98
N VAL A 362 18.02 -3.03 14.14
CA VAL A 362 17.80 -4.25 13.36
C VAL A 362 17.70 -5.48 14.29
N VAL A 363 18.49 -5.52 15.37
CA VAL A 363 18.45 -6.59 16.37
C VAL A 363 17.23 -6.49 17.28
N HIS A 364 16.79 -5.27 17.65
CA HIS A 364 15.58 -5.05 18.45
C HIS A 364 14.29 -5.38 17.69
N ALA A 365 14.25 -5.12 16.38
CA ALA A 365 13.13 -5.52 15.52
C ALA A 365 13.02 -7.05 15.38
N ALA A 366 14.15 -7.77 15.42
CA ALA A 366 14.18 -9.23 15.37
C ALA A 366 13.83 -9.88 16.73
N LEU A 367 14.16 -9.24 17.86
CA LEU A 367 13.93 -9.79 19.21
C LEU A 367 12.54 -9.49 19.79
N SER A 368 11.81 -8.51 19.24
CA SER A 368 10.40 -8.26 19.57
C SER A 368 9.45 -9.38 19.10
N ALA A 369 9.91 -10.26 18.19
CA ALA A 369 9.10 -11.34 17.62
C ALA A 369 9.16 -12.69 18.36
N TYR A 370 10.04 -12.86 19.36
CA TYR A 370 10.10 -14.07 20.19
C TYR A 370 10.01 -13.71 21.66
N GLY A 371 8.88 -14.05 22.26
CA GLY A 371 8.63 -13.85 23.68
C GLY A 371 9.54 -14.68 24.57
N SER A 372 9.79 -14.11 25.75
CA SER A 372 10.16 -14.74 27.02
C SER A 372 11.36 -15.68 27.06
N HIS A 373 12.26 -15.32 27.99
CA HIS A 373 13.35 -16.09 28.60
C HIS A 373 14.75 -15.93 27.98
N GLY A 374 15.67 -15.41 28.80
CA GLY A 374 17.07 -15.88 28.85
C GLY A 374 18.18 -14.99 28.26
N CYS A 375 18.84 -14.23 29.15
CA CYS A 375 20.28 -14.00 29.28
C CYS A 375 21.25 -13.84 28.06
N PHE A 376 21.84 -12.63 27.99
CA PHE A 376 23.28 -12.26 27.83
C PHE A 376 24.02 -12.49 26.47
N PRO A 377 25.07 -11.71 26.11
CA PRO A 377 26.04 -11.02 26.99
C PRO A 377 26.20 -9.50 26.77
N LEU A 378 26.23 -8.80 27.90
CA LEU A 378 26.85 -7.50 28.08
C LEU A 378 28.36 -7.67 27.96
N LEU A 379 28.98 -6.92 27.04
CA LEU A 379 30.41 -6.68 27.07
C LEU A 379 30.78 -6.04 28.42
N SER A 380 31.62 -6.77 29.14
CA SER A 380 32.13 -6.49 30.46
C SER A 380 33.01 -5.23 30.52
N GLY A 381 32.81 -4.43 31.56
CA GLY A 381 33.64 -3.31 32.00
C GLY A 381 32.85 -2.01 31.91
N VAL A 382 32.44 -1.34 32.99
CA VAL A 382 33.07 -1.16 34.30
C VAL A 382 31.96 -0.89 35.32
N HIS A 383 32.06 -1.56 36.47
CA HIS A 383 31.27 -1.28 37.66
C HIS A 383 31.81 0.00 38.30
N GLN A 384 31.12 1.15 38.15
CA GLN A 384 31.38 2.31 39.00
C GLN A 384 30.17 3.26 39.08
N SER A 385 29.59 3.31 40.27
CA SER A 385 28.87 4.45 40.87
C SER A 385 27.89 5.22 39.97
N ILE A 386 26.66 4.73 39.87
CA ILE A 386 25.48 5.51 39.49
C ILE A 386 25.04 6.29 40.74
N LEU A 387 25.73 7.38 41.06
CA LEU A 387 25.27 8.38 42.03
C LEU A 387 25.76 9.76 41.57
N ASP A 388 24.83 10.72 41.56
CA ASP A 388 25.04 12.17 41.66
C ASP A 388 24.76 13.15 40.49
N GLU A 389 24.07 12.82 39.39
CA GLU A 389 23.39 13.89 38.62
C GLU A 389 22.01 13.48 38.04
N PRO A 390 20.97 14.34 38.15
CA PRO A 390 19.64 14.08 37.57
C PRO A 390 19.60 14.29 36.06
N ILE A 391 20.67 14.83 35.46
CA ILE A 391 20.78 15.20 34.05
C ILE A 391 21.74 14.24 33.36
N HIS A 392 21.29 13.56 32.32
CA HIS A 392 22.12 12.68 31.50
C HIS A 392 22.47 13.37 30.18
N ILE A 393 23.75 13.32 29.77
CA ILE A 393 24.25 13.91 28.50
C ILE A 393 24.53 12.80 27.48
N LEU A 394 23.97 12.93 26.28
CA LEU A 394 24.21 12.03 25.16
C LEU A 394 24.66 12.80 23.92
N ASN A 395 25.66 12.23 23.22
CA ASN A 395 26.19 12.75 21.98
C ASN A 395 25.88 11.77 20.84
N VAL A 396 25.17 12.26 19.83
CA VAL A 396 24.89 11.53 18.58
C VAL A 396 25.65 12.20 17.46
N ALA A 397 26.49 11.44 16.77
CA ALA A 397 27.30 11.92 15.65
C ALA A 397 27.04 11.11 14.37
N ILE A 398 26.95 11.81 13.23
CA ILE A 398 26.87 11.20 11.91
C ILE A 398 28.01 11.73 11.05
N LYS A 399 28.88 10.81 10.64
CA LYS A 399 29.98 11.07 9.72
C LYS A 399 29.48 10.83 8.29
N THR A 400 29.65 11.82 7.43
CA THR A 400 29.33 11.75 5.99
C THR A 400 30.42 11.04 5.21
#